data_AF-A0A2V9KAT5-F1
#
_entry.id   AF-A0A2V9KAT5-F1
#
_cell.length_a   1.000
_cell.length_b   1.000
_cell.length_c   1.000
_cell.angle_alpha   90.00
_cell.angle_beta   90.00
_cell.angle_gamma   90.00
#
_symmetry.space_group_name_H-M   'P 1'
#
loop_
_entity.id
_entity.type
_entity.pdbx_description
1 polymer ?
#
loop_
_entity_poly.entity_id
_entity_poly.type
_entity_poly.pdbx_seq_one_letter_code
_entity_poly.pdbx_strand_id
1 'polypeptide(L)'
;MIAKTCACAGPLPGAFNRRELLQRVGLGLGGIALGHLLDSARAFGATGSADRGVLGGPHFPPRARRVIYLFMSGGPSQLETFDYKPALALRNGQELPESVRMGQRLTGMSGNQARLPLAGSIFQFRQHGRSGAWVSELLPHTAGVVDELAIVRSMFTEAINHDPAITFFQTGSQLSGRPSLGAWVHYGLGSDNENLPAFVVLITKGKG
;
A
#
# COMPACT_ATOMS: atom_id res chain seq x y z
N MET A 1 79.06 48.88 -15.76
CA MET A 1 78.14 48.91 -14.61
C MET A 1 76.82 48.28 -15.06
N ILE A 2 76.62 47.03 -14.63
CA ILE A 2 75.39 46.22 -14.51
C ILE A 2 74.27 46.44 -15.56
N ALA A 3 74.21 45.55 -16.55
CA ALA A 3 73.01 45.27 -17.32
C ALA A 3 72.01 44.48 -16.44
N LYS A 4 70.85 45.06 -16.15
CA LYS A 4 69.71 44.36 -15.54
C LYS A 4 69.01 43.54 -16.62
N THR A 5 69.31 42.24 -16.70
CA THR A 5 68.46 41.28 -17.41
C THR A 5 67.21 41.03 -16.58
N CYS A 6 66.06 41.50 -17.09
CA CYS A 6 64.75 41.16 -16.55
C CYS A 6 64.45 39.70 -16.93
N ALA A 7 64.64 38.77 -16.00
CA ALA A 7 64.18 37.40 -16.18
C ALA A 7 62.68 37.36 -15.91
N CYS A 8 61.87 37.33 -16.97
CA CYS A 8 60.48 36.89 -16.85
C CYS A 8 60.51 35.43 -16.39
N ALA A 9 60.21 35.19 -15.11
CA ALA A 9 60.03 33.84 -14.60
C ALA A 9 58.89 33.17 -15.38
N GLY A 10 59.25 32.26 -16.29
CA GLY A 10 58.29 31.34 -16.87
C GLY A 10 57.60 30.53 -15.78
N PRO A 11 56.37 30.03 -16.01
CA PRO A 11 55.62 29.31 -14.99
C PRO A 11 56.44 28.14 -14.45
N LEU A 12 56.51 28.04 -13.12
CA LEU A 12 57.27 27.00 -12.42
C LEU A 12 56.78 25.61 -12.87
N PRO A 13 57.69 24.66 -13.17
CA PRO A 13 57.30 23.30 -13.52
C PRO A 13 56.58 22.66 -12.33
N GLY A 14 55.29 22.35 -12.51
CA GLY A 14 54.40 21.82 -11.48
C GLY A 14 53.31 22.77 -10.99
N ALA A 15 53.28 24.03 -11.43
CA ALA A 15 52.19 24.95 -11.12
C ALA A 15 51.02 24.76 -12.10
N PHE A 16 49.90 24.23 -11.60
CA PHE A 16 48.66 24.17 -12.39
C PHE A 16 48.23 25.56 -12.83
N ASN A 17 47.99 25.76 -14.12
CA ASN A 17 47.32 26.98 -14.55
C ASN A 17 45.85 26.95 -14.08
N ARG A 18 45.23 28.13 -13.95
CA ARG A 18 43.85 28.26 -13.43
C ARG A 18 42.85 27.36 -14.16
N ARG A 19 43.00 27.20 -15.48
CA ARG A 19 42.12 26.35 -16.30
C ARG A 19 42.28 24.88 -15.93
N GLU A 20 43.51 24.41 -15.78
CA GLU A 20 43.81 23.02 -15.43
C GLU A 20 43.33 22.68 -14.01
N LEU A 21 43.53 23.60 -13.06
CA LEU A 21 43.00 23.46 -11.71
C LEU A 21 41.47 23.35 -11.71
N LEU A 22 40.77 24.26 -12.41
CA LEU A 22 39.32 24.26 -12.50
C LEU A 22 38.77 23.02 -13.20
N GLN A 23 39.44 22.53 -14.25
CA GLN A 23 39.06 21.29 -14.94
C GLN A 23 39.20 20.08 -14.05
N ARG A 24 40.34 19.93 -13.34
CA ARG A 24 40.58 18.79 -12.45
C ARG A 24 39.61 18.79 -11.25
N VAL A 25 39.37 19.95 -10.64
CA VAL A 25 38.42 20.09 -9.54
C VAL A 25 36.99 19.84 -10.02
N GLY A 26 36.59 20.41 -11.15
CA GLY A 26 35.25 20.23 -11.72
C GLY A 26 34.95 18.78 -12.09
N LEU A 27 35.91 18.09 -12.71
CA LEU A 27 35.78 16.66 -13.04
C LEU A 27 35.82 15.77 -11.79
N GLY A 28 36.65 16.11 -10.79
CA GLY A 28 36.71 15.38 -9.52
C GLY A 28 35.40 15.49 -8.71
N LEU A 29 34.88 16.72 -8.55
CA LEU A 29 33.59 16.95 -7.90
C LEU A 29 32.44 16.34 -8.69
N GLY A 30 32.47 16.43 -10.01
CA GLY A 30 31.50 15.77 -10.89
C GLY A 30 31.53 14.24 -10.76
N GLY A 31 32.71 13.64 -10.64
CA GLY A 31 32.88 12.21 -10.39
C GLY A 31 32.34 11.77 -9.03
N ILE A 32 32.56 12.56 -7.97
CA ILE A 32 31.97 12.32 -6.65
C ILE A 32 30.44 12.43 -6.71
N ALA A 33 29.91 13.47 -7.34
CA ALA A 33 28.47 13.67 -7.49
C ALA A 33 27.82 12.55 -8.32
N LEU A 34 28.46 12.13 -9.42
CA LEU A 34 28.00 11.00 -10.22
C LEU A 34 28.06 9.69 -9.44
N GLY A 35 29.12 9.46 -8.65
CA GLY A 35 29.24 8.30 -7.77
C GLY A 35 28.14 8.27 -6.70
N HIS A 36 27.73 9.43 -6.19
CA HIS A 36 26.58 9.54 -5.28
C HIS A 36 25.24 9.29 -6.00
N LEU A 37 25.06 9.77 -7.23
CA LEU A 37 23.82 9.57 -8.00
C LEU A 37 23.65 8.15 -8.53
N LEU A 38 24.74 7.49 -8.88
CA LEU A 38 24.74 6.09 -9.35
C LEU A 38 24.53 5.08 -8.22
N ASP A 39 24.26 5.55 -7.00
CA ASP A 39 24.15 4.74 -5.80
C ASP A 39 25.47 3.98 -5.57
N SER A 40 26.43 4.66 -4.91
CA SER A 40 27.77 4.13 -4.62
C SER A 40 27.74 2.77 -3.92
N ALA A 41 26.63 2.40 -3.27
CA ALA A 41 26.40 1.07 -2.70
C ALA A 41 26.25 -0.03 -3.77
N ARG A 42 25.62 0.26 -4.92
CA ARG A 42 25.49 -0.67 -6.05
C ARG A 42 26.75 -0.76 -6.92
N ALA A 43 27.47 0.35 -7.09
CA ALA A 43 28.63 0.41 -7.99
C ALA A 43 29.92 -0.20 -7.39
N PHE A 44 30.10 -0.14 -6.06
CA PHE A 44 31.33 -0.59 -5.39
C PHE A 44 31.12 -1.74 -4.38
N GLY A 45 29.94 -2.36 -4.36
CA GLY A 45 29.64 -3.47 -3.45
C GLY A 45 29.67 -3.08 -1.96
N ALA A 46 29.71 -1.78 -1.66
CA ALA A 46 29.59 -1.28 -0.31
C ALA A 46 28.14 -1.43 0.15
N THR A 47 27.94 -2.05 1.31
CA THR A 47 26.64 -2.22 1.98
C THR A 47 26.11 -0.88 2.52
N GLY A 48 25.93 0.12 1.68
CA GLY A 48 25.09 1.27 2.00
C GLY A 48 23.67 0.75 2.18
N SER A 49 23.12 0.94 3.38
CA SER A 49 21.91 0.25 3.83
C SER A 49 20.65 0.79 3.15
N ALA A 50 20.44 0.42 1.89
CA ALA A 50 19.08 0.28 1.41
C ALA A 50 18.38 -0.62 2.45
N ASP A 51 17.29 -0.13 3.05
CA ASP A 51 16.51 -0.97 3.96
C ASP A 51 16.03 -2.18 3.16
N ARG A 52 16.58 -3.36 3.42
CA ARG A 52 16.21 -4.61 2.75
C ARG A 52 15.18 -5.41 3.56
N GLY A 53 14.73 -4.86 4.69
CA GLY A 53 13.91 -5.54 5.67
C GLY A 53 14.60 -6.76 6.29
N VAL A 54 13.93 -7.41 7.22
CA VAL A 54 14.45 -8.60 7.92
C VAL A 54 14.58 -9.82 7.01
N LEU A 55 13.82 -9.86 5.91
CA LEU A 55 13.88 -10.98 4.96
C LEU A 55 15.02 -10.85 3.94
N GLY A 56 15.63 -9.66 3.81
CA GLY A 56 16.70 -9.38 2.86
C GLY A 56 16.26 -9.33 1.38
N GLY A 57 15.00 -9.69 1.09
CA GLY A 57 14.40 -9.67 -0.24
C GLY A 57 13.18 -10.60 -0.36
N PRO A 58 12.42 -10.53 -1.47
CA PRO A 58 11.27 -11.40 -1.69
C PRO A 58 11.69 -12.83 -2.09
N HIS A 59 10.91 -13.84 -1.68
CA HIS A 59 11.15 -15.25 -2.05
C HIS A 59 10.95 -15.54 -3.55
N PHE A 60 10.10 -14.76 -4.22
CA PHE A 60 9.82 -14.89 -5.65
C PHE A 60 10.04 -13.55 -6.36
N PRO A 61 10.36 -13.56 -7.67
CA PRO A 61 10.41 -12.34 -8.47
C PRO A 61 9.05 -11.61 -8.42
N PRO A 62 9.01 -10.36 -7.94
CA PRO A 62 7.75 -9.63 -7.82
C PRO A 62 7.19 -9.29 -9.20
N ARG A 63 5.91 -9.56 -9.42
CA ARG A 63 5.21 -9.17 -10.66
C ARG A 63 4.72 -7.72 -10.65
N ALA A 64 4.45 -7.18 -9.46
CA ALA A 64 4.05 -5.79 -9.26
C ALA A 64 5.11 -5.06 -8.47
N ARG A 65 5.40 -3.81 -8.86
CA ARG A 65 6.33 -2.93 -8.14
C ARG A 65 5.66 -2.10 -7.06
N ARG A 66 4.39 -1.74 -7.25
CA ARG A 66 3.62 -0.84 -6.39
C ARG A 66 2.20 -1.35 -6.26
N VAL A 67 1.63 -1.20 -5.07
CA VAL A 67 0.26 -1.61 -4.76
C VAL A 67 -0.49 -0.41 -4.19
N ILE A 68 -1.65 -0.10 -4.77
CA ILE A 68 -2.60 0.84 -4.18
C ILE A 68 -3.60 0.01 -3.40
N TYR A 69 -3.65 0.22 -2.09
CA TYR A 69 -4.58 -0.44 -1.20
C TYR A 69 -5.60 0.57 -0.67
N LEU A 70 -6.88 0.28 -0.92
CA LEU A 70 -7.99 1.13 -0.51
C LEU A 70 -8.84 0.37 0.51
N PHE A 71 -8.86 0.86 1.75
CA PHE A 71 -9.78 0.38 2.78
C PHE A 71 -10.99 1.31 2.87
N MET A 72 -12.15 0.86 2.43
CA MET A 72 -13.38 1.66 2.39
C MET A 72 -14.16 1.53 3.70
N SER A 73 -13.73 2.23 4.75
CA SER A 73 -14.49 2.31 6.00
C SER A 73 -15.85 3.00 5.74
N GLY A 74 -16.95 2.35 6.10
CA GLY A 74 -18.30 2.83 5.79
C GLY A 74 -18.69 2.71 4.31
N GLY A 75 -17.95 1.94 3.50
CA GLY A 75 -18.31 1.64 2.12
C GLY A 75 -19.61 0.82 2.00
N PRO A 76 -20.10 0.62 0.76
CA PRO A 76 -21.31 -0.16 0.52
C PRO A 76 -21.15 -1.59 1.03
N SER A 77 -22.25 -2.16 1.52
CA SER A 77 -22.28 -3.54 2.00
C SER A 77 -21.88 -4.53 0.91
N GLN A 78 -21.18 -5.60 1.30
CA GLN A 78 -20.82 -6.69 0.39
C GLN A 78 -22.06 -7.35 -0.26
N LEU A 79 -23.18 -7.38 0.48
CA LEU A 79 -24.45 -7.93 0.02
C LEU A 79 -25.11 -7.08 -1.07
N GLU A 80 -24.70 -5.82 -1.22
CA GLU A 80 -25.20 -4.88 -2.23
C GLU A 80 -24.22 -4.70 -3.41
N THR A 81 -23.07 -5.38 -3.40
CA THR A 81 -22.00 -5.18 -4.39
C THR A 81 -21.62 -6.46 -5.13
N PHE A 82 -21.03 -7.45 -4.45
CA PHE A 82 -20.46 -8.65 -5.08
C PHE A 82 -20.97 -9.98 -4.49
N ASP A 83 -21.73 -9.95 -3.39
CA ASP A 83 -22.18 -11.17 -2.69
C ASP A 83 -23.68 -11.40 -2.86
N TYR A 84 -24.05 -11.97 -4.02
CA TYR A 84 -25.44 -12.31 -4.31
C TYR A 84 -25.96 -13.43 -3.40
N LYS A 85 -26.95 -13.10 -2.55
CA LYS A 85 -27.61 -14.04 -1.63
C LYS A 85 -29.12 -14.16 -1.94
N PRO A 86 -29.54 -14.97 -2.94
CA PRO A 86 -30.95 -15.08 -3.33
C PRO A 86 -31.86 -15.57 -2.19
N ALA A 87 -31.34 -16.43 -1.30
CA ALA A 87 -32.09 -16.91 -0.15
C ALA A 87 -32.45 -15.80 0.84
N LEU A 88 -31.63 -14.76 0.99
CA LEU A 88 -31.95 -13.60 1.83
C LEU A 88 -33.06 -12.75 1.20
N ALA A 89 -33.04 -12.58 -0.14
CA ALA A 89 -34.09 -11.87 -0.85
C ALA A 89 -35.46 -12.57 -0.70
N LEU A 90 -35.50 -13.90 -0.86
CA LEU A 90 -36.73 -14.69 -0.69
C LEU A 90 -37.29 -14.63 0.73
N ARG A 91 -36.43 -14.47 1.74
CA ARG A 91 -36.79 -14.48 3.16
C ARG A 91 -36.77 -13.09 3.77
N ASN A 92 -36.74 -12.05 2.95
CA ASN A 92 -36.66 -10.67 3.41
C ASN A 92 -37.83 -10.34 4.36
N GLY A 93 -37.52 -9.74 5.51
CA GLY A 93 -38.50 -9.41 6.54
C GLY A 93 -38.94 -10.56 7.46
N GLN A 94 -38.55 -11.81 7.18
CA GLN A 94 -38.73 -12.93 8.12
C GLN A 94 -37.76 -12.77 9.29
N GLU A 95 -38.13 -13.27 10.47
CA GLU A 95 -37.21 -13.28 11.62
C GLU A 95 -35.97 -14.14 11.36
N LEU A 96 -34.83 -13.67 11.88
CA LEU A 96 -33.58 -14.41 11.90
C LEU A 96 -33.79 -15.76 12.62
N PRO A 97 -33.56 -16.90 11.95
CA PRO A 97 -33.78 -18.21 12.58
C PRO A 97 -32.84 -18.44 13.76
N GLU A 98 -33.34 -19.10 14.81
CA GLU A 98 -32.54 -19.41 15.99
C GLU A 98 -31.32 -20.30 15.65
N SER A 99 -31.45 -21.17 14.65
CA SER A 99 -30.36 -22.00 14.14
C SER A 99 -29.19 -21.20 13.54
N VAL A 100 -29.43 -19.97 13.10
CA VAL A 100 -28.39 -19.03 12.65
C VAL A 100 -27.95 -18.14 13.80
N ARG A 101 -28.90 -17.72 14.65
CA ARG A 101 -28.67 -16.83 15.79
C ARG A 101 -27.70 -17.42 16.80
N MET A 102 -27.91 -18.68 17.19
CA MET A 102 -27.07 -19.46 18.12
C MET A 102 -26.57 -18.67 19.35
N GLY A 103 -27.39 -17.78 19.90
CA GLY A 103 -26.99 -16.92 21.03
C GLY A 103 -25.82 -15.95 20.77
N GLN A 104 -25.46 -15.68 19.51
CA GLN A 104 -24.37 -14.77 19.16
C GLN A 104 -24.57 -13.37 19.76
N ARG A 105 -23.48 -12.79 20.27
CA ARG A 105 -23.49 -11.44 20.84
C ARG A 105 -23.92 -10.41 19.78
N LEU A 106 -24.85 -9.53 20.16
CA LEU A 106 -25.21 -8.36 19.36
C LEU A 106 -24.45 -7.13 19.81
N THR A 107 -24.37 -6.18 18.90
CA THR A 107 -23.94 -4.82 19.20
C THR A 107 -24.97 -4.14 20.10
N GLY A 108 -24.58 -3.07 20.80
CA GLY A 108 -25.52 -2.29 21.60
C GLY A 108 -26.68 -1.67 20.80
N MET A 109 -26.49 -1.47 19.48
CA MET A 109 -27.53 -0.93 18.60
C MET A 109 -28.59 -1.96 18.21
N SER A 110 -28.21 -3.24 18.14
CA SER A 110 -29.12 -4.32 17.75
C SER A 110 -29.64 -5.15 18.92
N GLY A 111 -28.94 -5.13 20.07
CA GLY A 111 -29.25 -5.99 21.22
C GLY A 111 -30.66 -5.82 21.79
N ASN A 112 -31.22 -4.62 21.67
CA ASN A 112 -32.55 -4.28 22.20
C ASN A 112 -33.62 -4.16 21.11
N GLN A 113 -33.34 -4.60 19.88
CA GLN A 113 -34.34 -4.59 18.81
C GLN A 113 -35.40 -5.65 19.09
N ALA A 114 -36.68 -5.27 18.97
CA ALA A 114 -37.80 -6.18 19.17
C ALA A 114 -37.84 -7.33 18.13
N ARG A 115 -37.23 -7.10 16.97
CA ARG A 115 -37.20 -8.01 15.82
C ARG A 115 -35.85 -7.94 15.15
N LEU A 116 -35.37 -9.05 14.61
CA LEU A 116 -34.13 -9.16 13.86
C LEU A 116 -34.45 -9.71 12.47
N PRO A 117 -35.06 -8.90 11.58
CA PRO A 117 -35.47 -9.38 10.28
C PRO A 117 -34.26 -9.68 9.40
N LEU A 118 -34.36 -10.74 8.60
CA LEU A 118 -33.46 -10.98 7.49
C LEU A 118 -33.63 -9.84 6.47
N ALA A 119 -32.51 -9.23 6.09
CA ALA A 119 -32.47 -8.16 5.10
C ALA A 119 -31.81 -8.69 3.82
N GLY A 120 -32.61 -8.89 2.78
CA GLY A 120 -32.12 -9.13 1.43
C GLY A 120 -31.73 -7.83 0.74
N SER A 121 -30.85 -7.92 -0.26
CA SER A 121 -30.53 -6.79 -1.11
C SER A 121 -31.78 -6.29 -1.83
N ILE A 122 -31.90 -4.96 -1.93
CA ILE A 122 -32.95 -4.29 -2.70
C ILE A 122 -32.54 -4.02 -4.16
N PHE A 123 -31.27 -4.29 -4.49
CA PHE A 123 -30.70 -4.05 -5.82
C PHE A 123 -30.68 -5.33 -6.66
N GLN A 124 -30.68 -5.15 -7.98
CA GLN A 124 -30.58 -6.26 -8.92
C GLN A 124 -29.14 -6.73 -9.09
N PHE A 125 -28.98 -8.04 -9.27
CA PHE A 125 -27.70 -8.67 -9.57
C PHE A 125 -27.76 -9.37 -10.92
N ARG A 126 -26.65 -9.34 -11.66
CA ARG A 126 -26.48 -10.09 -12.91
C ARG A 126 -25.09 -10.70 -12.95
N GLN A 127 -24.93 -11.78 -13.71
CA GLN A 127 -23.61 -12.35 -13.97
C GLN A 127 -22.93 -11.59 -15.09
N HIS A 128 -21.66 -11.28 -14.91
CA HIS A 128 -20.84 -10.53 -15.87
C HIS A 128 -19.55 -11.27 -16.19
N GLY A 129 -18.99 -10.97 -17.36
CA GLY A 129 -17.72 -11.52 -17.83
C GLY A 129 -17.75 -13.02 -18.08
N ARG A 130 -16.59 -13.57 -18.41
CA ARG A 130 -16.33 -15.00 -18.58
C ARG A 130 -16.28 -15.73 -17.23
N SER A 131 -15.91 -15.01 -16.18
CA SER A 131 -15.93 -15.50 -14.80
C SER A 131 -17.34 -15.81 -14.30
N GLY A 132 -18.38 -15.23 -14.91
CA GLY A 132 -19.77 -15.38 -14.45
C GLY A 132 -19.99 -14.79 -13.06
N ALA A 133 -19.16 -13.82 -12.66
CA ALA A 133 -19.24 -13.19 -11.35
C ALA A 133 -20.54 -12.40 -11.21
N TRP A 134 -21.22 -12.57 -10.07
CA TRP A 134 -22.41 -11.79 -9.74
C TRP A 134 -21.99 -10.38 -9.31
N VAL A 135 -22.51 -9.37 -9.99
CA VAL A 135 -22.27 -7.95 -9.67
C VAL A 135 -23.60 -7.22 -9.62
N SER A 136 -23.75 -6.34 -8.62
CA SER A 136 -24.90 -5.48 -8.44
C SER A 136 -25.00 -4.41 -9.54
N GLU A 137 -26.22 -4.01 -9.87
CA GLU A 137 -26.50 -2.91 -10.82
C GLU A 137 -25.90 -1.56 -10.39
N LEU A 138 -25.51 -1.42 -9.12
CA LEU A 138 -24.82 -0.24 -8.58
C LEU A 138 -23.41 -0.03 -9.14
N LEU A 139 -22.78 -1.08 -9.69
CA LEU A 139 -21.38 -1.06 -10.12
C LEU A 139 -21.24 -1.38 -11.62
N PRO A 140 -21.94 -0.67 -12.53
CA PRO A 140 -21.99 -1.03 -13.94
C PRO A 140 -20.62 -0.95 -14.63
N HIS A 141 -19.79 0.02 -14.24
CA HIS A 141 -18.45 0.17 -14.80
C HIS A 141 -17.47 -0.89 -14.26
N THR A 142 -17.59 -1.24 -12.98
CA THR A 142 -16.79 -2.33 -12.38
C THR A 142 -17.15 -3.68 -12.99
N ALA A 143 -18.43 -3.90 -13.29
CA ALA A 143 -18.89 -5.11 -13.98
C ALA A 143 -18.28 -5.26 -15.37
N GLY A 144 -17.95 -4.15 -16.05
CA GLY A 144 -17.28 -4.14 -17.36
C GLY A 144 -15.85 -4.68 -17.34
N VAL A 145 -15.19 -4.68 -16.18
CA VAL A 145 -13.81 -5.17 -16.00
C VAL A 145 -13.72 -6.37 -15.06
N VAL A 146 -14.84 -7.05 -14.79
CA VAL A 146 -14.92 -8.07 -13.73
C VAL A 146 -13.97 -9.26 -13.93
N ASP A 147 -13.61 -9.58 -15.18
CA ASP A 147 -12.65 -10.65 -15.49
C ASP A 147 -11.19 -10.29 -15.16
N GLU A 148 -10.91 -9.01 -14.90
CA GLU A 148 -9.61 -8.53 -14.40
C GLU A 148 -9.57 -8.47 -12.86
N LEU A 149 -10.69 -8.77 -12.20
CA LEU A 149 -10.83 -8.69 -10.76
C LEU A 149 -10.77 -10.07 -10.11
N ALA A 150 -10.12 -10.14 -8.94
CA ALA A 150 -10.21 -11.27 -8.04
C ALA A 150 -11.14 -10.91 -6.86
N ILE A 151 -12.31 -11.55 -6.80
CA ILE A 151 -13.29 -11.34 -5.73
C ILE A 151 -13.08 -12.41 -4.65
N VAL A 152 -12.60 -12.00 -3.48
CA VAL A 152 -12.38 -12.89 -2.34
C VAL A 152 -13.58 -12.87 -1.40
N ARG A 153 -14.31 -13.99 -1.31
CA ARG A 153 -15.51 -14.15 -0.45
C ARG A 153 -15.29 -15.06 0.76
N SER A 154 -14.06 -15.55 0.95
CA SER A 154 -13.68 -16.48 2.01
C SER A 154 -13.22 -15.79 3.30
N MET A 155 -13.37 -14.47 3.40
CA MET A 155 -12.98 -13.73 4.58
C MET A 155 -13.96 -13.94 5.73
N PHE A 156 -13.43 -14.08 6.94
CA PHE A 156 -14.21 -14.30 8.15
C PHE A 156 -13.63 -13.49 9.31
N THR A 157 -14.51 -13.02 10.20
CA THR A 157 -14.13 -12.35 11.44
C THR A 157 -15.18 -12.64 12.52
N GLU A 158 -14.74 -12.70 13.77
CA GLU A 158 -15.61 -12.82 14.95
C GLU A 158 -15.95 -11.45 15.54
N ALA A 159 -15.33 -10.37 15.03
CA ALA A 159 -15.58 -9.02 15.48
C ALA A 159 -16.98 -8.56 15.03
N ILE A 160 -17.84 -8.26 16.01
CA ILE A 160 -19.22 -7.83 15.76
C ILE A 160 -19.38 -6.32 15.52
N ASN A 161 -18.34 -5.54 15.85
CA ASN A 161 -18.33 -4.08 15.74
C ASN A 161 -17.32 -3.66 14.65
N HIS A 162 -17.57 -2.52 14.01
CA HIS A 162 -16.71 -2.03 12.94
C HIS A 162 -15.30 -1.67 13.44
N ASP A 163 -15.13 -0.92 14.53
CA ASP A 163 -13.77 -0.51 14.97
C ASP A 163 -12.83 -1.70 15.29
N PRO A 164 -13.27 -2.72 16.06
CA PRO A 164 -12.44 -3.91 16.29
C PRO A 164 -12.21 -4.72 15.02
N ALA A 165 -13.20 -4.79 14.10
CA ALA A 165 -13.05 -5.49 12.82
C ALA A 165 -12.04 -4.80 11.88
N ILE A 166 -12.08 -3.47 11.82
CA ILE A 166 -11.11 -2.65 11.06
C ILE A 166 -9.71 -2.88 11.63
N THR A 167 -9.56 -2.80 12.96
CA THR A 167 -8.28 -3.04 13.64
C THR A 167 -7.77 -4.45 13.36
N PHE A 168 -8.65 -5.45 13.42
CA PHE A 168 -8.31 -6.84 13.11
C PHE A 168 -7.84 -7.01 11.66
N PHE A 169 -8.55 -6.42 10.71
CA PHE A 169 -8.16 -6.52 9.30
C PHE A 169 -6.82 -5.85 9.02
N GLN A 170 -6.55 -4.71 9.67
CA GLN A 170 -5.32 -3.96 9.45
C GLN A 170 -4.12 -4.51 10.21
N THR A 171 -4.31 -5.19 11.35
CA THR A 171 -3.22 -5.54 12.28
C THR A 171 -3.18 -7.01 12.70
N GLY A 172 -4.17 -7.81 12.31
CA GLY A 172 -4.36 -9.20 12.75
C GLY A 172 -4.89 -9.33 14.19
N SER A 173 -5.26 -8.24 14.86
CA SER A 173 -5.82 -8.27 16.22
C SER A 173 -6.94 -7.25 16.42
N GLN A 174 -7.93 -7.62 17.24
CA GLN A 174 -9.03 -6.73 17.61
C GLN A 174 -8.62 -5.67 18.65
N LEU A 175 -7.46 -5.85 19.31
CA LEU A 175 -6.90 -4.90 20.27
C LEU A 175 -5.89 -3.99 19.58
N SER A 176 -5.91 -2.71 19.93
CA SER A 176 -4.97 -1.73 19.41
C SER A 176 -3.53 -2.01 19.90
N GLY A 177 -2.55 -1.48 19.14
CA GLY A 177 -1.13 -1.54 19.50
C GLY A 177 -0.30 -2.55 18.70
N ARG A 178 -0.91 -3.34 17.80
CA ARG A 178 -0.16 -4.20 16.88
C ARG A 178 0.25 -3.46 15.60
N PRO A 179 1.38 -3.82 14.98
CA PRO A 179 1.80 -3.23 13.71
C PRO A 179 0.75 -3.45 12.62
N SER A 180 0.54 -2.44 11.77
CA SER A 180 -0.34 -2.54 10.62
C SER A 180 0.28 -3.42 9.52
N LEU A 181 -0.55 -3.83 8.54
CA LEU A 181 -0.11 -4.52 7.34
C LEU A 181 1.06 -3.80 6.66
N GLY A 182 0.98 -2.48 6.53
CA GLY A 182 2.04 -1.67 5.94
C GLY A 182 3.34 -1.70 6.74
N ALA A 183 3.25 -1.66 8.08
CA ALA A 183 4.42 -1.79 8.95
C ALA A 183 5.07 -3.18 8.83
N TRP A 184 4.27 -4.24 8.72
CA TRP A 184 4.77 -5.60 8.46
C TRP A 184 5.44 -5.75 7.10
N VAL A 185 4.85 -5.18 6.05
CA VAL A 185 5.42 -5.20 4.69
C VAL A 185 6.76 -4.47 4.68
N HIS A 186 6.83 -3.28 5.29
CA HIS A 186 8.07 -2.52 5.40
C HIS A 186 9.13 -3.25 6.23
N TYR A 187 8.75 -3.77 7.40
CA TYR A 187 9.68 -4.55 8.24
C TYR A 187 10.22 -5.79 7.53
N GLY A 188 9.38 -6.46 6.73
CA GLY A 188 9.75 -7.66 5.99
C GLY A 188 10.65 -7.39 4.79
N LEU A 189 10.25 -6.45 3.92
CA LEU A 189 10.84 -6.24 2.60
C LEU A 189 11.72 -4.99 2.49
N GLY A 190 11.65 -4.11 3.48
CA GLY A 190 12.37 -2.83 3.50
C GLY A 190 11.77 -1.79 2.55
N SER A 191 12.59 -0.86 2.12
CA SER A 191 12.22 0.27 1.26
C SER A 191 13.13 0.35 0.04
N ASP A 192 12.54 0.56 -1.14
CA ASP A 192 13.29 0.90 -2.36
C ASP A 192 13.58 2.41 -2.48
N ASN A 193 13.15 3.19 -1.49
CA ASN A 193 13.29 4.63 -1.44
C ASN A 193 13.86 5.09 -0.08
N GLU A 194 14.96 5.84 -0.13
CA GLU A 194 15.58 6.43 1.06
C GLU A 194 14.89 7.73 1.51
N ASN A 195 14.17 8.38 0.59
CA ASN A 195 13.65 9.74 0.77
C ASN A 195 12.16 9.80 1.11
N LEU A 196 11.40 8.70 0.93
CA LEU A 196 9.98 8.63 1.30
C LEU A 196 9.66 7.36 2.07
N PRO A 197 8.62 7.38 2.94
CA PRO A 197 8.17 6.19 3.65
C PRO A 197 7.73 5.08 2.69
N ALA A 198 8.07 3.82 3.00
CA ALA A 198 7.61 2.64 2.26
C ALA A 198 6.08 2.43 2.35
N PHE A 199 5.43 3.02 3.35
CA PHE A 199 3.99 2.97 3.54
C PHE A 199 3.44 4.33 3.98
N VAL A 200 2.42 4.80 3.28
CA VAL A 200 1.75 6.07 3.57
C VAL A 200 0.28 5.81 3.80
N VAL A 201 -0.23 6.22 4.96
CA VAL A 201 -1.67 6.22 5.25
C VAL A 201 -2.22 7.60 4.95
N LEU A 202 -3.14 7.68 4.00
CA LEU A 202 -3.91 8.88 3.74
C LEU A 202 -5.23 8.79 4.49
N ILE A 203 -5.45 9.73 5.41
CA ILE A 203 -6.68 9.82 6.20
C ILE A 203 -7.47 11.03 5.70
N THR A 204 -8.73 10.82 5.31
CA THR A 204 -9.64 11.90 4.96
C THR A 204 -10.00 12.69 6.22
N LYS A 205 -9.73 14.01 6.24
CA LYS A 205 -10.19 14.91 7.31
C LYS A 205 -11.63 15.35 7.01
N GLY A 206 -12.59 14.98 7.85
CA GLY A 206 -13.99 15.41 7.76
C GLY A 206 -14.98 14.31 8.15
N LYS A 207 -16.27 14.66 8.27
CA LYS A 207 -17.36 13.67 8.33
C LYS A 207 -17.75 13.33 6.90
N GLY A 208 -17.60 12.06 6.51
CA GLY A 208 -18.34 11.47 5.41
C GLY A 208 -19.77 11.17 5.83
#